data_AF-A0AAW0ASH6-F1
#
_entry.id   AF-A0AAW0ASH6-F1
#
_cell.length_a   1.000
_cell.length_b   1.000
_cell.length_c   1.000
_cell.angle_alpha   90.00
_cell.angle_beta   90.00
_cell.angle_gamma   90.00
#
_symmetry.space_group_name_H-M   'P 1'
#
loop_
_entity.id
_entity.type
_entity.pdbx_description
1 polymer ?
#
loop_
_entity_poly.entity_id
_entity_poly.type
_entity_poly.pdbx_seq_one_letter_code
_entity_poly.pdbx_strand_id
1 'polypeptide(L)'
;MDLVRNPIVPGDFVLAKLKGYPSWPAMVVFPETLPEQVACARHCAASHAVKFYPDCDFAWVETAQIQLIRARLLEKPNLVNKRKKLQQGYKAAHQAL
;
A
#
# COMPACT_ATOMS: atom_id res chain seq x y z
N MET A 1 -22.37 15.44 -7.62
CA MET A 1 -20.96 15.71 -7.98
C MET A 1 -20.16 14.53 -7.48
N ASP A 2 -20.40 13.40 -8.15
CA ASP A 2 -19.83 12.12 -7.81
C ASP A 2 -18.37 12.18 -8.23
N LEU A 3 -17.48 12.27 -7.24
CA LEU A 3 -16.06 12.05 -7.44
C LEU A 3 -15.94 10.63 -7.99
N VAL A 4 -15.84 10.50 -9.31
CA VAL A 4 -15.47 9.25 -9.97
C VAL A 4 -14.16 8.85 -9.30
N ARG A 5 -14.22 7.89 -8.37
CA ARG A 5 -13.03 7.33 -7.75
C ARG A 5 -12.24 6.75 -8.91
N ASN A 6 -11.13 7.39 -9.25
CA ASN A 6 -10.21 6.83 -10.23
C ASN A 6 -9.86 5.41 -9.76
N PRO A 7 -9.99 4.37 -10.60
CA PRO A 7 -9.67 3.02 -10.19
C PRO A 7 -8.21 2.96 -9.74
N ILE A 8 -7.96 2.25 -8.64
CA ILE A 8 -6.60 2.01 -8.16
C ILE A 8 -5.94 1.01 -9.12
N VAL A 9 -4.82 1.38 -9.71
CA VAL A 9 -4.10 0.58 -10.72
C VAL A 9 -2.67 0.28 -10.28
N PRO A 10 -2.01 -0.74 -10.86
CA PRO A 10 -0.58 -0.97 -10.64
C PRO A 10 0.27 0.29 -10.90
N GLY A 11 1.20 0.57 -10.01
CA GLY A 11 2.01 1.80 -9.97
C GLY A 11 1.47 2.86 -9.00
N ASP A 12 0.20 2.77 -8.59
CA ASP A 12 -0.35 3.71 -7.61
C ASP A 12 0.24 3.47 -6.21
N PHE A 13 0.69 4.55 -5.57
CA PHE A 13 1.04 4.53 -4.16
C PHE A 13 -0.20 4.66 -3.29
N VAL A 14 -0.27 3.84 -2.26
CA VAL A 14 -1.44 3.70 -1.40
C VAL A 14 -1.04 3.53 0.07
N LEU A 15 -1.97 3.83 0.97
CA LEU A 15 -1.95 3.37 2.35
C LEU A 15 -2.82 2.12 2.44
N ALA A 16 -2.17 0.98 2.66
CA ALA A 16 -2.83 -0.30 2.83
C ALA A 16 -2.93 -0.63 4.33
N LYS A 17 -4.11 -1.10 4.76
CA LYS A 17 -4.38 -1.46 6.15
C LYS A 17 -4.54 -2.97 6.30
N LEU A 18 -3.58 -3.60 6.98
CA LEU A 18 -3.68 -4.99 7.40
C LEU A 18 -4.28 -5.10 8.80
N LYS A 19 -4.98 -6.19 9.09
CA LYS A 19 -5.55 -6.44 10.42
C LYS A 19 -4.44 -6.48 11.48
N GLY A 20 -4.58 -5.67 12.53
CA GLY A 20 -3.59 -5.58 13.62
C GLY A 20 -2.41 -4.62 13.35
N TYR A 21 -2.31 -4.04 12.15
CA TYR A 21 -1.27 -3.08 11.78
C TYR A 21 -1.87 -1.70 11.49
N PRO A 22 -1.12 -0.61 11.70
CA PRO A 22 -1.55 0.70 11.22
C PRO A 22 -1.56 0.72 9.70
N SER A 23 -2.27 1.69 9.11
CA SER A 23 -2.19 1.93 7.67
C SER A 23 -0.74 2.20 7.28
N TRP A 24 -0.23 1.45 6.31
CA TRP A 24 1.19 1.41 5.96
C TRP A 24 1.40 1.76 4.48
N PRO A 25 2.46 2.51 4.14
CA PRO A 25 2.73 2.87 2.76
C PRO A 25 3.08 1.64 1.93
N ALA A 26 2.39 1.53 0.80
CA ALA A 26 2.56 0.47 -0.17
C ALA A 26 2.37 1.00 -1.59
N MET A 27 2.78 0.21 -2.57
CA MET A 27 2.51 0.46 -3.99
C MET A 27 1.70 -0.72 -4.54
N VAL A 28 0.69 -0.43 -5.34
CA VAL A 28 -0.03 -1.48 -6.08
C VAL A 28 0.89 -2.03 -7.15
N VAL A 29 1.02 -3.35 -7.18
CA VAL A 29 1.87 -4.05 -8.14
C VAL A 29 1.02 -4.98 -8.99
N PHE A 30 1.61 -5.46 -10.09
CA PHE A 30 0.96 -6.48 -10.88
C PHE A 30 1.00 -7.84 -10.16
N PRO A 31 -0.08 -8.64 -10.16
CA PRO A 31 -0.12 -9.95 -9.51
C PRO A 31 1.01 -10.90 -9.93
N GLU A 32 1.45 -10.82 -11.18
CA GLU A 32 2.58 -11.61 -11.72
C GLU A 32 3.93 -11.27 -11.10
N THR A 33 4.05 -10.15 -10.39
CA THR A 33 5.27 -9.78 -9.65
C THR A 33 5.32 -10.37 -8.25
N LEU A 34 4.22 -10.98 -7.79
CA LEU A 34 4.15 -11.60 -6.47
C LEU A 34 4.96 -12.91 -6.45
N PRO A 35 5.61 -13.22 -5.31
CA PRO A 35 6.06 -14.58 -5.05
C PRO A 35 4.89 -15.58 -5.14
N GLU A 36 5.15 -16.78 -5.65
CA GLU A 36 4.12 -17.80 -5.90
C GLU A 36 3.25 -18.07 -4.67
N GLN A 37 3.87 -18.16 -3.48
CA GLN A 37 3.17 -18.37 -2.21
C GLN A 37 2.15 -17.26 -1.91
N VAL A 38 2.48 -16.01 -2.26
CA VAL A 38 1.58 -14.86 -2.07
C VAL A 38 0.53 -14.81 -3.16
N ALA A 39 0.89 -15.11 -4.42
CA ALA A 39 -0.05 -15.17 -5.53
C ALA A 39 -1.19 -16.18 -5.27
N CYS A 40 -0.88 -17.35 -4.72
CA CYS A 40 -1.86 -18.37 -4.34
C CYS A 40 -2.73 -17.98 -3.14
N ALA A 41 -2.31 -17.02 -2.31
CA ALA A 41 -3.03 -16.57 -1.12
C ALA A 41 -4.13 -15.53 -1.41
N ARG A 42 -4.51 -15.32 -2.68
CA ARG A 42 -5.59 -14.40 -3.04
C ARG A 42 -6.95 -14.94 -2.59
N HIS A 43 -7.48 -14.40 -1.50
CA HIS A 43 -8.77 -14.82 -0.97
C HIS A 43 -9.98 -14.07 -1.55
N CYS A 44 -9.79 -12.87 -2.12
CA CYS A 44 -10.88 -12.02 -2.61
C CYS A 44 -10.59 -11.47 -4.01
N ALA A 45 -11.61 -11.46 -4.89
CA ALA A 45 -11.49 -10.87 -6.21
C ALA A 45 -11.31 -9.34 -6.14
N ALA A 46 -11.98 -8.67 -5.20
CA ALA A 46 -11.87 -7.23 -4.92
C ALA A 46 -10.65 -6.90 -4.03
N SER A 47 -9.49 -7.47 -4.35
CA SER A 47 -8.23 -7.20 -3.68
C SER A 47 -7.14 -6.85 -4.68
N HIS A 48 -6.19 -6.04 -4.23
CA HIS A 48 -5.03 -5.59 -4.99
C HIS A 48 -3.77 -6.24 -4.43
N ALA A 49 -2.88 -6.65 -5.33
CA ALA A 49 -1.52 -7.02 -4.99
C ALA A 49 -0.76 -5.74 -4.62
N VAL A 50 -0.18 -5.69 -3.43
CA VAL A 50 0.57 -4.52 -2.97
C VAL A 50 1.93 -4.91 -2.43
N LYS A 51 2.91 -4.02 -2.61
CA LYS A 51 4.25 -4.09 -2.06
C LYS A 51 4.43 -3.05 -0.97
N PHE A 52 4.73 -3.47 0.25
CA PHE A 52 4.99 -2.61 1.40
C PHE A 52 6.45 -2.15 1.45
N TYR A 53 6.66 -0.94 1.96
CA TYR A 53 8.00 -0.37 2.17
C TYR A 53 8.32 -0.27 3.67
N PRO A 54 9.57 -0.48 4.10
CA PRO A 54 10.79 -0.59 3.29
C PRO A 54 11.16 -2.02 2.89
N ASP A 55 10.61 -3.03 3.58
CA ASP A 55 11.10 -4.42 3.53
C ASP A 55 10.74 -5.15 2.22
N CYS A 56 9.97 -4.51 1.34
CA CYS A 56 9.49 -5.10 0.08
C CYS A 56 8.59 -6.33 0.28
N ASP A 57 7.87 -6.38 1.40
CA ASP A 57 6.88 -7.43 1.67
C ASP A 57 5.67 -7.28 0.74
N PHE A 58 5.06 -8.40 0.37
CA PHE A 58 3.90 -8.42 -0.51
C PHE A 58 2.66 -8.98 0.19
N ALA A 59 1.48 -8.43 -0.14
CA ALA A 59 0.22 -9.01 0.29
C ALA A 59 -0.92 -8.69 -0.69
N TRP A 60 -2.02 -9.43 -0.54
CA TRP A 60 -3.32 -9.06 -1.09
C TRP A 60 -4.07 -8.20 -0.09
N VAL A 61 -4.54 -7.05 -0.52
CA VAL A 61 -5.31 -6.13 0.33
C VAL A 61 -6.60 -5.75 -0.37
N GLU A 62 -7.72 -5.88 0.33
CA GLU A 62 -9.05 -5.54 -0.21
C GLU A 62 -9.14 -4.05 -0.53
N THR A 63 -9.84 -3.70 -1.61
CA THR A 63 -10.01 -2.29 -2.04
C THR A 63 -10.57 -1.40 -0.93
N ALA A 64 -11.41 -1.94 -0.03
CA ALA A 64 -11.96 -1.22 1.12
C ALA A 64 -10.90 -0.83 2.18
N GLN A 65 -9.75 -1.52 2.22
CA GLN A 65 -8.65 -1.30 3.14
C GLN A 65 -7.46 -0.55 2.50
N ILE A 66 -7.65 -0.03 1.29
CA ILE A 66 -6.64 0.72 0.56
C ILE A 66 -7.13 2.16 0.35
N GLN A 67 -6.22 3.11 0.54
CA GLN A 67 -6.46 4.52 0.23
C GLN A 67 -5.33 5.07 -0.63
N LEU A 68 -5.66 5.66 -1.78
CA LEU A 68 -4.68 6.30 -2.65
C LEU A 68 -3.95 7.43 -1.91
N ILE A 69 -2.63 7.45 -2.01
CA ILE A 69 -1.82 8.54 -1.48
C ILE A 69 -1.06 9.25 -2.59
N ARG A 70 -1.02 10.58 -2.47
CA ARG A 70 -0.20 11.42 -3.33
C ARG A 70 1.17 11.59 -2.71
N ALA A 71 2.20 11.78 -3.53
CA ALA A 71 3.58 12.04 -3.10
C ALA A 71 3.69 13.08 -1.97
N ARG A 72 2.93 14.18 -2.06
CA ARG A 72 2.89 15.24 -1.04
C ARG A 72 2.48 14.75 0.37
N LEU A 73 1.62 13.72 0.45
CA LEU A 73 1.18 13.14 1.72
C LEU A 73 2.24 12.22 2.33
N LEU A 74 3.19 11.71 1.52
CA LEU A 74 4.34 10.94 2.01
C LEU A 74 5.41 11.83 2.65
N GLU A 75 5.55 13.09 2.23
CA GLU A 75 6.54 14.04 2.74
C GLU A 75 6.27 14.51 4.18
N LYS A 76 4.99 14.62 4.54
CA LYS A 76 4.53 14.99 5.89
C LYS A 76 3.60 13.91 6.40
N PRO A 77 4.12 12.72 6.72
CA PRO A 77 3.26 11.67 7.22
C PRO A 77 2.73 12.19 8.55
N ASN A 78 1.42 12.34 8.66
CA ASN A 78 0.75 12.87 9.86
C ASN A 78 0.75 11.77 10.94
N LEU A 79 1.96 11.39 11.34
CA LEU A 79 2.23 10.25 12.20
C LEU A 79 2.05 10.73 13.63
N VAL A 80 0.81 10.60 14.11
CA VAL A 80 0.53 10.58 15.56
C VAL A 80 1.37 9.47 16.25
N ASN A 81 1.89 8.50 15.47
CA ASN A 81 2.63 7.34 15.94
C ASN A 81 4.16 7.48 15.79
N LYS A 82 4.89 7.53 16.91
CA LYS A 82 6.37 7.66 16.98
C LYS A 82 7.16 6.37 16.62
N ARG A 83 6.55 5.40 15.92
CA ARG A 83 7.20 4.11 15.63
C ARG A 83 8.25 4.28 14.53
N LYS A 84 9.53 4.02 14.85
CA LYS A 84 10.68 4.18 13.93
C LYS A 84 10.50 3.44 12.60
N LYS A 85 9.98 2.20 12.61
CA LYS A 85 9.77 1.39 11.40
C LYS A 85 8.74 2.01 10.46
N LEU A 86 7.70 2.65 11.01
CA LEU A 86 6.67 3.35 10.23
C LEU A 86 7.29 4.54 9.48
N GLN A 87 8.08 5.35 10.18
CA GLN A 87 8.80 6.47 9.59
C GLN A 87 9.73 6.02 8.46
N GLN A 88 10.45 4.91 8.64
CA GLN A 88 11.29 4.32 7.59
C GLN A 88 10.49 3.89 6.37
N GLY A 89 9.30 3.30 6.56
CA GLY A 89 8.42 2.92 5.45
C GLY A 89 7.97 4.11 4.60
N TYR A 90 7.57 5.22 5.23
CA TYR A 90 7.20 6.44 4.49
C TYR A 90 8.38 7.03 3.74
N LYS A 91 9.56 7.06 4.36
CA LYS A 91 10.78 7.56 3.72
C LYS A 91 11.17 6.72 2.51
N ALA A 92 11.14 5.39 2.64
CA ALA A 92 11.46 4.48 1.55
C ALA A 92 10.43 4.57 0.41
N ALA A 93 9.14 4.69 0.72
CA ALA A 93 8.10 4.89 -0.30
C ALA A 93 8.29 6.22 -1.05
N HIS A 94 8.69 7.29 -0.37
CA HIS A 94 9.00 8.57 -1.03
C HIS A 94 10.23 8.50 -1.94
N GLN A 95 11.24 7.70 -1.59
CA GLN A 95 12.42 7.47 -2.43
C GLN A 95 12.16 6.55 -3.62
N ALA A 96 11.05 5.81 -3.61
CA ALA A 96 10.66 4.89 -4.67
C ALA A 96 9.70 5.51 -5.72
N LEU A 97 9.29 6.76 -5.51
CA LEU A 97 8.59 7.61 -6.50
C LEU A 97 9.57 8.13 -7.56
#